data_AF-A0ABD1ZCH0-F1
#
_entry.id   AF-A0ABD1ZCH0-F1
#
_cell.length_a   1.000
_cell.length_b   1.000
_cell.length_c   1.000
_cell.angle_alpha   90.00
_cell.angle_beta   90.00
_cell.angle_gamma   90.00
#
_symmetry.space_group_name_H-M   'P 1'
#
loop_
_entity.id
_entity.type
_entity.pdbx_description
1 polymer ?
#
loop_
_entity_poly.entity_id
_entity_poly.type
_entity_poly.pdbx_seq_one_letter_code
_entity_poly.pdbx_strand_id
1 'polypeptide(L)'
;MLMMNHPEVDWFWWMDMEAWITNMAFKIPFDKYVSNNKNLFLYGDTKFLYDEKSWAGINIGDFSIRNCQWSLDLRDAWASKKSGQFLTQNLPGRPEDFPADVQSALAYLVVYENKLQ
;
A
#
# COMPACT_ATOMS: atom_id res chain seq x y z
N MET A 1 -4.50 -13.32 9.05
CA MET A 1 -4.27 -14.75 9.33
C MET A 1 -3.28 -15.37 8.34
N LEU A 2 -3.35 -15.10 7.02
CA LEU A 2 -2.43 -15.68 6.03
C LEU A 2 -0.94 -15.53 6.36
N MET A 3 -0.48 -14.31 6.64
CA MET A 3 0.93 -14.05 7.02
C MET A 3 1.43 -14.89 8.21
N MET A 4 0.58 -15.07 9.23
CA MET A 4 0.95 -15.84 10.43
C MET A 4 0.83 -17.35 10.22
N ASN A 5 -0.08 -17.78 9.35
CA ASN A 5 -0.33 -19.20 9.09
C ASN A 5 0.63 -19.78 8.03
N HIS A 6 1.28 -18.92 7.24
CA HIS A 6 2.19 -19.30 6.16
C HIS A 6 3.57 -18.64 6.33
N PRO A 7 4.33 -18.98 7.39
CA PRO A 7 5.66 -18.41 7.61
C PRO A 7 6.69 -18.78 6.52
N GLU A 8 6.41 -19.81 5.72
CA GLU A 8 7.21 -20.22 4.56
C GLU A 8 7.09 -19.27 3.36
N VAL A 9 6.07 -18.41 3.34
CA VAL A 9 5.86 -17.45 2.25
C VAL A 9 6.65 -16.18 2.54
N ASP A 10 7.61 -15.84 1.67
CA ASP A 10 8.40 -14.62 1.79
C ASP A 10 7.62 -13.35 1.39
N TRP A 11 6.76 -13.47 0.37
CA TRP A 11 6.04 -12.34 -0.23
C TRP A 11 4.59 -12.71 -0.50
N PHE A 12 3.68 -11.81 -0.10
CA PHE A 12 2.30 -11.84 -0.54
C PHE A 12 2.11 -10.83 -1.67
N TRP A 13 1.54 -11.29 -2.76
CA TRP A 13 1.12 -10.45 -3.88
C TRP A 13 -0.40 -10.35 -3.87
N TRP A 14 -0.92 -9.16 -3.58
CA TRP A 14 -2.33 -8.83 -3.68
C TRP A 14 -2.65 -8.32 -5.08
N MET A 15 -3.77 -8.77 -5.63
CA MET A 15 -4.28 -8.34 -6.92
C MET A 15 -5.81 -8.30 -6.87
N ASP A 16 -6.40 -7.19 -7.27
CA ASP A 16 -7.84 -7.04 -7.40
C ASP A 16 -8.35 -7.95 -8.52
N MET A 17 -9.60 -8.40 -8.39
CA MET A 17 -10.22 -9.31 -9.35
C MET A 17 -10.33 -8.73 -10.78
N GLU A 18 -10.22 -7.41 -10.92
CA GLU A 18 -10.28 -6.70 -12.20
C GLU A 18 -8.88 -6.41 -12.79
N ALA A 19 -7.81 -6.78 -12.10
CA ALA A 19 -6.44 -6.69 -12.62
C ALA A 19 -6.07 -7.95 -13.42
N TRP A 20 -5.38 -7.75 -14.54
CA TRP A 20 -5.03 -8.80 -15.49
C TRP A 20 -3.52 -8.81 -15.75
N ILE A 21 -2.93 -10.00 -15.74
CA ILE A 21 -1.53 -10.18 -16.14
C ILE A 21 -1.47 -10.21 -17.67
N THR A 22 -0.95 -9.15 -18.27
CA THR A 22 -0.80 -9.02 -19.73
C THR A 22 0.59 -9.42 -20.22
N ASN A 23 1.59 -9.44 -19.35
CA ASN A 23 2.96 -9.85 -19.65
C ASN A 23 3.39 -11.04 -18.80
N MET A 24 3.22 -12.25 -19.33
CA MET A 24 3.57 -13.50 -18.65
C MET A 24 5.08 -13.77 -18.57
N ALA A 25 5.89 -13.03 -19.33
CA ALA A 25 7.35 -13.15 -19.29
C ALA A 25 7.98 -12.26 -18.20
N PHE A 26 7.20 -11.33 -17.64
CA PHE A 26 7.67 -10.45 -16.57
C PHE A 26 7.97 -11.25 -15.30
N LYS A 27 9.09 -10.92 -14.66
CA LYS A 27 9.45 -11.45 -13.35
C LYS A 27 9.59 -10.30 -12.38
N ILE A 28 8.90 -10.39 -11.25
CA ILE A 28 9.02 -9.40 -10.18
C ILE A 28 10.45 -9.50 -9.61
N PRO A 29 11.23 -8.40 -9.58
CA PRO A 29 12.63 -8.43 -9.16
C PRO A 29 12.76 -8.39 -7.63
N PHE A 30 12.22 -9.40 -6.92
CA PHE A 30 12.21 -9.44 -5.46
C PHE A 30 13.59 -9.27 -4.83
N ASP A 31 14.63 -9.89 -5.40
CA ASP A 31 16.01 -9.79 -4.91
C ASP A 31 16.53 -8.35 -4.86
N LYS A 32 16.22 -7.56 -5.90
CA LYS A 32 16.57 -6.14 -5.95
C LYS A 32 15.90 -5.38 -4.81
N TYR A 33 14.72 -5.78 -4.39
CA TYR A 33 14.01 -5.06 -3.37
C TYR A 33 14.44 -5.44 -1.96
N VAL A 34 14.71 -6.72 -1.73
CA VAL A 34 15.31 -7.20 -0.48
C VAL A 34 16.67 -6.54 -0.26
N SER A 35 17.51 -6.43 -1.31
CA SER A 35 18.81 -5.77 -1.20
C SER A 35 18.73 -4.27 -0.89
N ASN A 36 17.61 -3.63 -1.23
CA ASN A 36 17.31 -2.23 -0.89
C ASN A 36 16.51 -2.08 0.42
N ASN A 37 16.40 -3.16 1.21
CA ASN A 37 15.66 -3.19 2.47
C ASN A 37 14.21 -2.69 2.36
N LYS A 38 13.53 -3.03 1.26
CA LYS A 38 12.13 -2.67 1.01
C LYS A 38 11.21 -3.85 1.28
N ASN A 39 10.14 -3.60 2.03
CA ASN A 39 9.15 -4.61 2.45
C ASN A 39 7.79 -4.45 1.77
N LEU A 40 7.57 -3.38 1.00
CA LEU A 40 6.31 -3.07 0.32
C LEU A 40 6.59 -2.46 -1.06
N PHE A 41 5.87 -2.94 -2.09
CA PHE A 41 5.80 -2.33 -3.42
C PHE A 41 4.38 -1.89 -3.70
N LEU A 42 4.24 -0.63 -4.05
CA LEU A 42 2.99 -0.03 -4.49
C LEU A 42 3.22 0.52 -5.89
N TYR A 43 2.22 0.36 -6.75
CA TYR A 43 2.17 1.12 -7.97
C TYR A 43 1.74 2.56 -7.65
N GLY A 44 2.37 3.56 -8.25
CA GLY A 44 2.06 4.96 -7.97
C GLY A 44 3.07 5.94 -8.53
N ASP A 45 2.82 7.22 -8.25
CA ASP A 45 3.70 8.32 -8.60
C ASP A 45 4.13 9.06 -7.33
N THR A 46 5.45 9.13 -7.11
CA THR A 46 6.04 9.74 -5.92
C THR A 46 5.74 11.23 -5.80
N LYS A 47 5.62 11.96 -6.91
CA LYS A 47 5.28 13.39 -6.91
C LYS A 47 3.83 13.56 -6.46
N PHE A 48 2.92 12.77 -7.03
CA PHE A 48 1.51 12.82 -6.64
C PHE A 48 1.31 12.43 -5.17
N LEU A 49 2.06 11.42 -4.70
CA LEU A 49 1.96 10.95 -3.32
C LEU A 49 2.61 11.92 -2.32
N TYR A 50 3.86 12.33 -2.53
CA TYR A 50 4.61 13.09 -1.52
C TYR A 50 4.46 14.60 -1.67
N ASP A 51 4.46 15.12 -2.89
CA ASP A 51 4.41 16.56 -3.13
C ASP A 51 2.96 17.06 -3.10
N GLU A 52 2.07 16.35 -3.81
CA GLU A 52 0.65 16.72 -3.92
C GLU A 52 -0.22 16.09 -2.83
N LYS A 53 0.31 15.11 -2.09
CA LYS A 53 -0.40 14.39 -1.01
C LYS A 53 -1.71 13.75 -1.47
N SER A 54 -1.77 13.40 -2.75
CA SER A 54 -2.96 12.86 -3.38
C SER A 54 -3.23 11.44 -2.91
N TRP A 55 -4.48 11.17 -2.54
CA TRP A 55 -4.97 9.81 -2.24
C TRP A 55 -4.86 8.86 -3.45
N ALA A 56 -4.80 9.40 -4.66
CA ALA A 56 -4.63 8.66 -5.91
C ALA A 56 -3.16 8.58 -6.36
N GLY A 57 -2.20 9.06 -5.54
CA GLY A 57 -0.77 8.92 -5.80
C GLY A 57 -0.26 7.48 -5.71
N ILE A 58 -1.06 6.57 -5.16
CA ILE A 58 -0.81 5.12 -5.13
C ILE A 58 -2.04 4.36 -5.60
N ASN A 59 -1.82 3.14 -6.05
CA ASN A 59 -2.87 2.15 -6.31
C ASN A 59 -2.55 0.89 -5.49
N ILE A 60 -3.53 0.44 -4.70
CA ILE A 60 -3.41 -0.76 -3.85
C ILE A 60 -4.17 -1.97 -4.42
N GLY A 61 -4.69 -1.86 -5.64
CA GLY A 61 -5.31 -2.98 -6.34
C GLY A 61 -4.28 -3.95 -6.91
N ASP A 62 -3.00 -3.58 -6.91
CA ASP A 62 -1.87 -4.47 -7.21
C ASP A 62 -0.68 -4.05 -6.33
N PHE A 63 -0.36 -4.86 -5.32
CA PHE A 63 0.80 -4.59 -4.46
C PHE A 63 1.42 -5.86 -3.92
N SER A 64 2.71 -5.77 -3.56
CA SER A 64 3.44 -6.88 -2.96
C SER A 64 4.01 -6.47 -1.61
N ILE A 65 3.83 -7.31 -0.59
CA ILE A 65 4.28 -7.05 0.78
C ILE A 65 5.01 -8.27 1.34
N ARG A 66 6.15 -8.04 2.01
CA ARG A 66 6.98 -9.09 2.57
C ARG A 66 6.31 -9.69 3.80
N ASN A 67 6.43 -10.99 4.04
CA ASN A 67 6.01 -11.59 5.30
C ASN A 67 7.05 -11.35 6.40
N CYS A 68 6.90 -10.28 7.17
CA CYS A 68 7.82 -9.92 8.23
C CYS A 68 7.13 -9.08 9.32
N GLN A 69 7.82 -8.85 10.44
CA GLN A 69 7.27 -8.08 11.56
C GLN A 69 6.83 -6.68 11.14
N TRP A 70 7.64 -5.98 10.34
CA TRP A 70 7.31 -4.65 9.84
C TRP A 70 5.97 -4.63 9.08
N SER A 71 5.68 -5.68 8.32
CA SER A 71 4.42 -5.79 7.56
C SER A 71 3.21 -6.07 8.45
N LEU A 72 3.40 -6.80 9.55
CA LEU A 72 2.37 -6.98 10.57
C LEU A 72 2.08 -5.66 11.28
N ASP A 73 3.12 -4.90 11.60
CA ASP A 73 2.99 -3.58 12.23
C ASP A 73 2.29 -2.58 11.28
N LEU A 74 2.64 -2.61 9.98
CA LEU A 74 1.94 -1.82 8.96
C LEU A 74 0.47 -2.20 8.87
N ARG A 75 0.15 -3.50 8.82
CA ARG A 75 -1.24 -3.99 8.78
C ARG A 75 -2.03 -3.45 9.97
N ASP A 76 -1.47 -3.48 11.17
CA ASP A 76 -2.16 -3.06 12.38
C ASP A 76 -2.38 -1.53 12.38
N ALA A 77 -1.40 -0.75 11.90
CA ALA A 77 -1.58 0.69 11.67
C ALA A 77 -2.63 0.98 10.58
N TRP A 78 -2.63 0.20 9.51
CA TRP A 78 -3.53 0.36 8.37
C TRP A 78 -4.98 -0.03 8.68
N ALA A 79 -5.18 -1.00 9.57
CA ALA A 79 -6.49 -1.36 10.09
C ALA A 79 -7.09 -0.30 11.05
N SER A 80 -6.31 0.71 11.46
CA SER A 80 -6.82 1.78 12.31
C SER A 80 -7.95 2.54 11.62
N LYS A 81 -9.05 2.76 12.36
CA LYS A 81 -10.26 3.36 11.79
C LYS A 81 -10.11 4.88 11.73
N LYS A 82 -9.76 5.40 10.56
CA LYS A 82 -9.91 6.83 10.24
C LYS A 82 -11.25 7.06 9.54
N SER A 83 -11.93 8.17 9.85
CA SER A 83 -13.19 8.49 9.18
C SER A 83 -12.93 8.99 7.74
N GLY A 84 -13.91 8.82 6.86
CA GLY A 84 -13.84 9.36 5.49
C GLY A 84 -13.66 10.87 5.50
N GLN A 85 -14.38 11.57 6.38
CA GLN A 85 -14.23 13.02 6.57
C GLN A 85 -12.81 13.42 6.96
N PHE A 86 -12.17 12.68 7.88
CA PHE A 86 -10.78 12.92 8.26
C PHE A 86 -9.84 12.77 7.06
N LEU A 87 -10.02 11.72 6.26
CA LEU A 87 -9.18 11.48 5.09
C LEU A 87 -9.38 12.57 4.02
N THR A 88 -10.62 13.00 3.76
CA THR A 88 -10.92 14.08 2.80
C THR A 88 -10.32 15.42 3.24
N GLN A 89 -10.26 15.70 4.54
CA GLN A 89 -9.64 16.92 5.06
C GLN A 89 -8.10 16.93 4.91
N ASN A 90 -7.46 15.77 4.88
CA ASN A 90 -6.00 15.66 4.91
C ASN A 90 -5.37 15.25 3.56
N LEU A 91 -6.16 14.69 2.64
CA LEU A 91 -5.69 14.23 1.33
C LEU A 91 -6.35 15.06 0.22
N PRO A 92 -5.60 15.97 -0.42
CA PRO A 92 -6.09 16.76 -1.55
C PRO A 92 -6.66 15.88 -2.68
N GLY A 93 -7.72 16.38 -3.32
CA GLY A 93 -8.36 15.72 -4.47
C GLY A 93 -9.22 14.51 -4.12
N ARG A 94 -9.38 14.18 -2.83
CA ARG A 94 -10.32 13.14 -2.39
C ARG A 94 -11.77 13.65 -2.50
N PRO A 95 -12.70 12.87 -3.09
CA PRO A 95 -14.08 13.32 -3.22
C PRO A 95 -14.74 13.63 -1.87
N GLU A 96 -15.64 14.61 -1.87
CA GLU A 96 -16.48 14.95 -0.71
C GLU A 96 -17.43 13.78 -0.39
N ASP A 97 -17.76 13.62 0.90
CA ASP A 97 -18.63 12.56 1.44
C ASP A 97 -18.22 11.11 1.10
N PHE A 98 -16.99 10.90 0.63
CA PHE A 98 -16.48 9.57 0.31
C PHE A 98 -16.17 8.79 1.61
N PRO A 99 -16.73 7.57 1.80
CA PRO A 99 -16.47 6.76 2.98
C PRO A 99 -14.98 6.41 3.07
N ALA A 100 -14.48 6.11 4.26
CA ALA A 100 -13.09 5.71 4.42
C ALA A 100 -12.78 4.48 3.57
N ASP A 101 -11.74 4.57 2.76
CA ASP A 101 -11.25 3.50 1.90
C ASP A 101 -9.80 3.15 2.25
N VAL A 102 -9.43 1.92 1.95
CA VAL A 102 -8.13 1.35 2.27
C VAL A 102 -6.98 2.07 1.55
N GLN A 103 -7.18 2.59 0.33
CA GLN A 103 -6.13 3.29 -0.41
C GLN A 103 -5.78 4.62 0.24
N SER A 104 -6.80 5.43 0.53
CA SER A 104 -6.65 6.71 1.22
C SER A 104 -6.03 6.52 2.60
N ALA A 105 -6.43 5.48 3.34
CA ALA A 105 -5.83 5.18 4.63
C ALA A 105 -4.33 4.89 4.52
N LEU A 106 -3.91 4.09 3.53
CA LEU A 106 -2.49 3.83 3.30
C LEU A 106 -1.75 5.09 2.87
N ALA A 107 -2.28 5.84 1.89
CA ALA A 107 -1.68 7.08 1.41
C ALA A 107 -1.44 8.06 2.57
N TYR A 108 -2.41 8.20 3.48
CA TYR A 108 -2.24 9.01 4.69
C TYR A 108 -1.08 8.50 5.56
N LEU A 109 -1.00 7.20 5.82
CA LEU A 109 0.08 6.62 6.65
C LEU A 109 1.46 6.84 6.03
N VAL A 110 1.57 6.74 4.70
CA VAL A 110 2.82 7.00 3.98
C VAL A 110 3.24 8.45 4.12
N VAL A 111 2.31 9.37 3.87
CA VAL A 111 2.60 10.81 3.75
C VAL A 111 2.82 11.46 5.11
N TYR A 112 2.02 11.09 6.12
CA TYR A 112 1.96 11.83 7.39
C TYR A 112 2.52 11.07 8.58
N GLU A 113 2.51 9.73 8.56
CA GLU A 113 3.01 8.92 9.68
C GLU A 113 4.36 8.26 9.38
N ASN A 114 4.91 8.55 8.20
CA ASN A 114 6.23 8.12 7.75
C ASN A 114 6.47 6.61 7.90
N LYS A 115 5.40 5.80 7.77
CA LYS A 115 5.43 4.36 8.04
C LYS A 115 6.15 3.55 6.96
N LEU A 116 6.52 4.16 5.83
CA LEU A 116 7.23 3.52 4.71
C LEU A 116 8.72 3.90 4.58
N GLN A 117 9.24 4.76 5.47
CA GLN A 117 10.67 5.15 5.46
C GLN A 117 11.52 4.19 6.29
#